data_AF-A0A6B1E174-F1
#
_entry.id   AF-A0A6B1E174-F1
#
_cell.length_a   1.000
_cell.length_b   1.000
_cell.length_c   1.000
_cell.angle_alpha   90.00
_cell.angle_beta   90.00
_cell.angle_gamma   90.00
#
_symmetry.space_group_name_H-M   'P 1'
#
loop_
_entity.id
_entity.type
_entity.pdbx_description
1 polymer ?
#
loop_
_entity_poly.entity_id
_entity_poly.type
_entity_poly.pdbx_seq_one_letter_code
_entity_poly.pdbx_strand_id
1 'polypeptide(L)'
;MSSLTIRRLIVWVVSMALGLLVGYGIITVGFDMLPLLVIFGGAIQVPQGVSLEEYGMIYFLFTAVPIGFVFVIWLDAFMDTRILPD
;
A
#
# COMPACT_ATOMS: atom_id res chain seq x y z
N MET A 1 17.43 -10.90 -21.20
CA MET A 1 16.02 -10.60 -20.86
C MET A 1 15.51 -9.57 -21.85
N SER A 2 14.27 -9.66 -22.32
CA SER A 2 13.73 -8.63 -23.21
C SER A 2 13.48 -7.33 -22.43
N SER A 3 13.47 -6.20 -23.12
CA SER A 3 13.15 -4.88 -22.53
C SER A 3 11.79 -4.91 -21.80
N LEU A 4 10.82 -5.66 -22.32
CA LEU A 4 9.51 -5.86 -21.71
C LEU A 4 9.60 -6.60 -20.37
N THR A 5 10.37 -7.69 -20.29
CA THR A 5 10.56 -8.43 -19.03
C THR A 5 11.20 -7.56 -17.96
N ILE A 6 12.16 -6.70 -18.32
CA ILE A 6 12.81 -5.79 -17.38
C ILE A 6 11.80 -4.76 -16.85
N ARG A 7 10.98 -4.16 -17.72
CA ARG A 7 9.94 -3.21 -17.30
C ARG A 7 8.92 -3.84 -16.36
N ARG A 8 8.48 -5.06 -16.66
CA ARG A 8 7.58 -5.83 -15.79
C ARG A 8 8.18 -6.06 -14.41
N LEU A 9 9.44 -6.46 -14.34
CA LEU A 9 10.14 -6.66 -13.07
C LEU A 9 10.23 -5.35 -12.26
N ILE A 10 10.54 -4.24 -12.93
CA ILE A 10 10.58 -2.91 -12.30
C ILE A 10 9.21 -2.55 -11.72
N VAL A 11 8.14 -2.68 -12.50
CA VAL A 11 6.77 -2.39 -12.03
C VAL A 11 6.44 -3.22 -10.79
N TRP A 12 6.74 -4.51 -10.79
CA TRP A 12 6.52 -5.38 -9.63
C TRP A 12 7.28 -4.92 -8.39
N VAL A 13 8.60 -4.72 -8.50
CA VAL A 13 9.45 -4.37 -7.36
C VAL A 13 9.09 -3.00 -6.80
N VAL A 14 8.91 -2.00 -7.66
CA VAL A 14 8.56 -0.64 -7.25
C VAL A 14 7.18 -0.61 -6.60
N SER A 15 6.20 -1.31 -7.18
CA SER A 15 4.84 -1.34 -6.62
C SER A 15 4.78 -2.00 -5.25
N MET A 16 5.50 -3.11 -5.05
CA MET A 16 5.56 -3.76 -3.73
C MET A 16 6.27 -2.88 -2.70
N ALA A 17 7.37 -2.21 -3.09
CA ALA A 17 8.05 -1.27 -2.22
C ALA A 17 7.14 -0.09 -1.82
N LEU A 18 6.41 0.48 -2.78
CA LEU A 18 5.43 1.55 -2.52
C LEU A 18 4.29 1.05 -1.62
N GLY A 19 3.77 -0.15 -1.84
CA GLY A 19 2.76 -0.77 -0.98
C GLY A 19 3.21 -0.92 0.47
N LEU A 20 4.45 -1.39 0.69
CA LEU A 20 5.05 -1.50 2.02
C LEU A 20 5.26 -0.13 2.67
N LEU A 21 5.78 0.85 1.94
CA LEU A 21 6.02 2.20 2.45
C LEU A 21 4.71 2.91 2.81
N VAL A 22 3.70 2.83 1.95
CA VAL A 22 2.39 3.44 2.18
C VAL A 22 1.66 2.72 3.31
N GLY A 23 1.65 1.39 3.32
CA GLY A 23 1.07 0.62 4.42
C GLY A 23 1.73 0.97 5.76
N TYR A 24 3.06 1.08 5.79
CA TYR A 24 3.81 1.46 7.00
C TYR A 24 3.44 2.87 7.44
N GLY A 25 3.41 3.82 6.52
CA GLY A 25 3.01 5.20 6.80
C GLY A 25 1.59 5.30 7.36
N ILE A 26 0.63 4.55 6.80
CA ILE A 26 -0.76 4.52 7.29
C ILE A 26 -0.81 4.01 8.73
N ILE A 27 -0.17 2.87 9.01
CA ILE A 27 -0.26 2.19 10.31
C ILE A 27 0.47 2.97 11.41
N THR A 28 1.62 3.56 11.10
CA THR A 28 2.47 4.21 12.11
C THR A 28 2.14 5.67 12.35
N VAL A 29 1.65 6.39 11.33
CA VAL A 29 1.43 7.85 11.40
C VAL A 29 0.06 8.25 10.85
N GLY A 30 -0.42 7.58 9.80
CA GLY A 30 -1.65 7.96 9.10
C GLY A 30 -2.90 7.89 9.98
N PHE A 31 -2.97 6.94 10.91
CA PHE A 31 -4.07 6.87 11.88
C PHE A 31 -4.12 8.05 12.85
N ASP A 32 -2.97 8.57 13.28
CA ASP A 32 -2.91 9.78 14.12
C ASP A 32 -3.34 11.04 13.36
N MET A 33 -3.18 11.02 12.03
CA MET A 33 -3.58 12.11 11.13
C MET A 33 -5.04 12.02 10.67
N LEU A 34 -5.88 11.17 11.28
CA LEU A 34 -7.32 11.08 10.99
C LEU A 34 -8.18 11.82 12.05
N PRO A 35 -8.15 13.17 12.14
CA PRO A 35 -9.09 13.92 12.97
C PRO A 35 -10.52 13.91 12.37
N LEU A 36 -10.68 13.56 11.08
CA LEU A 36 -11.96 13.63 10.38
C LEU A 36 -12.99 12.58 10.85
N LEU A 37 -12.58 11.38 11.29
CA LEU A 37 -13.53 10.39 11.82
C LEU A 37 -14.15 10.79 13.17
N VAL A 38 -13.48 11.69 13.90
CA VAL A 38 -13.98 12.28 15.14
C VAL A 38 -14.99 13.40 14.85
N ILE A 39 -14.78 14.17 13.77
CA ILE A 39 -15.66 15.28 13.36
C ILE A 39 -17.03 14.78 12.84
N PHE A 40 -17.09 13.59 12.23
CA PHE A 40 -18.36 12.97 11.79
C PHE A 40 -19.09 12.16 12.88
N GLY A 41 -18.70 12.29 14.15
CA GLY A 41 -19.53 11.95 15.31
C GLY A 41 -19.78 10.46 15.58
N GLY A 42 -18.91 9.53 15.14
CA GLY A 42 -19.17 8.09 15.23
C GLY A 42 -18.15 7.22 15.98
N ALA A 43 -16.94 7.71 16.27
CA ALA A 43 -15.88 6.85 16.82
C ALA A 43 -15.77 6.97 18.35
N ILE A 44 -16.16 5.89 19.06
CA ILE A 44 -15.97 5.73 20.53
C ILE A 44 -14.48 5.54 20.87
N GLN A 45 -13.66 5.12 19.89
CA GLN A 45 -12.21 4.97 19.98
C GLN A 45 -11.55 5.66 18.80
N VAL A 46 -10.63 6.59 19.08
CA VAL A 46 -9.80 7.23 18.05
C VAL A 46 -8.73 6.22 17.65
N PRO A 47 -8.67 5.78 16.39
CA PRO A 47 -7.57 4.94 15.94
C PRO A 47 -6.26 5.72 16.08
N GLN A 48 -5.27 5.09 16.72
CA GLN A 48 -3.94 5.67 16.90
C GLN A 48 -2.93 4.91 16.05
N GLY A 49 -1.88 5.63 15.65
CA GLY A 49 -0.70 5.02 15.05
C GLY A 49 -0.08 4.03 16.03
N VAL A 50 0.26 2.85 15.54
CA VAL A 50 0.88 1.79 16.35
C VAL A 50 2.16 1.29 15.70
N SER A 51 3.06 0.73 16.51
CA SER A 51 4.27 0.09 15.99
C SER A 51 3.93 -1.17 15.19
N LEU A 52 4.83 -1.61 14.28
CA LEU A 52 4.63 -2.88 13.56
C LEU A 52 4.63 -4.11 14.47
N GLU A 53 5.33 -4.04 15.61
CA GLU A 53 5.34 -5.11 16.61
C GLU A 53 3.95 -5.29 17.22
N GLU A 54 3.29 -4.19 17.54
CA GLU A 54 1.92 -4.16 18.07
C GLU A 54 0.88 -4.49 17.00
N TYR A 55 1.04 -3.97 15.78
CA TYR A 55 0.13 -4.23 14.67
C TYR A 55 0.20 -5.69 14.19
N GLY A 56 1.37 -6.31 14.26
CA GLY A 56 1.63 -7.67 13.80
C GLY A 56 1.99 -7.75 12.31
N MET A 57 3.06 -8.51 12.02
CA MET A 57 3.60 -8.61 10.66
C MET A 57 2.64 -9.22 9.63
N ILE A 58 1.81 -10.19 10.04
CA ILE A 58 0.83 -10.79 9.11
C ILE A 58 -0.21 -9.74 8.71
N TYR A 59 -0.79 -9.02 9.67
CA TYR A 59 -1.76 -7.96 9.39
C TYR A 59 -1.13 -6.84 8.54
N PHE A 60 0.13 -6.50 8.81
CA PHE A 60 0.88 -5.53 8.01
C PHE A 60 0.96 -5.96 6.54
N LEU A 61 1.36 -7.20 6.26
CA LEU A 61 1.46 -7.71 4.90
C LEU A 61 0.08 -7.78 4.21
N PHE A 62 -0.96 -8.19 4.93
CA PHE A 62 -2.33 -8.17 4.40
C PHE A 62 -2.86 -6.77 4.10
N THR A 63 -2.27 -5.72 4.70
CA THR A 63 -2.60 -4.33 4.39
C THR A 63 -1.75 -3.81 3.23
N ALA A 64 -0.43 -4.00 3.30
CA ALA A 64 0.53 -3.43 2.37
C ALA A 64 0.54 -4.10 1.00
N VAL A 65 0.35 -5.42 0.92
CA VAL A 65 0.41 -6.17 -0.35
C VAL A 65 -0.75 -5.80 -1.29
N PRO A 66 -2.03 -5.73 -0.84
CA PRO A 66 -3.11 -5.23 -1.68
C PRO A 66 -2.89 -3.80 -2.18
N ILE A 67 -2.35 -2.90 -1.32
CA ILE A 67 -1.97 -1.54 -1.74
C ILE A 67 -0.88 -1.61 -2.82
N GLY A 68 0.09 -2.51 -2.66
CA GLY A 68 1.08 -2.80 -3.70
C GLY A 68 0.45 -3.22 -5.02
N PHE A 69 -0.60 -4.05 -5.02
CA PHE A 69 -1.31 -4.42 -6.25
C PHE A 69 -2.03 -3.23 -6.89
N VAL A 70 -2.56 -2.29 -6.11
CA VAL A 70 -3.11 -1.04 -6.67
C VAL A 70 -2.04 -0.27 -7.46
N PHE A 71 -0.82 -0.18 -6.92
CA PHE A 71 0.31 0.42 -7.65
C PHE A 71 0.71 -0.39 -8.89
N VAL A 72 0.66 -1.73 -8.83
CA VAL A 72 0.91 -2.57 -10.02
C VAL A 72 -0.08 -2.22 -11.12
N ILE A 73 -1.37 -2.12 -10.81
CA ILE A 73 -2.42 -1.78 -11.79
C ILE A 73 -2.14 -0.42 -12.43
N TRP A 74 -1.82 0.59 -11.62
CA TRP A 74 -1.57 1.93 -12.12
C TRP A 74 -0.31 1.99 -12.98
N LEU A 75 0.80 1.45 -12.48
CA LEU A 75 2.08 1.47 -13.19
C LEU A 75 2.06 0.58 -14.44
N ASP A 76 1.31 -0.52 -14.44
CA ASP A 76 1.10 -1.34 -15.64
C ASP A 76 0.41 -0.53 -16.74
N ALA A 77 -0.63 0.22 -16.38
CA ALA A 77 -1.33 1.11 -17.32
C ALA A 77 -0.45 2.26 -17.81
N PHE A 78 0.38 2.86 -16.94
CA PHE A 78 1.27 3.97 -17.34
C PHE A 78 2.48 3.52 -18.17
N MET A 79 2.98 2.30 -17.97
CA MET A 79 4.21 1.80 -18.59
C MET A 79 3.97 0.79 -19.73
N ASP A 80 2.71 0.49 -20.06
CA ASP A 80 2.29 -0.53 -21.04
C ASP A 80 3.06 -1.85 -20.85
N THR A 81 3.11 -2.32 -19.60
CA THR A 81 3.86 -3.55 -19.30
C THR A 81 3.08 -4.83 -19.58
N ARG A 82 1.77 -4.74 -19.83
CA ARG A 82 0.87 -5.87 -20.10
C ARG A 82 1.04 -6.98 -19.08
N ILE A 83 1.05 -6.61 -17.80
CA ILE A 83 1.07 -7.53 -16.67
C ILE A 83 -0.35 -8.07 -16.47
N LEU A 84 -1.34 -7.18 -16.51
CA LEU A 84 -2.74 -7.54 -16.54
C LEU A 84 -3.14 -7.98 -17.96
N PRO A 85 -4.17 -8.84 -18.08
CA PRO A 85 -4.76 -9.15 -19.38
C PRO A 85 -5.40 -7.89 -20.00
N ASP A 86 -5.25 -7.76 -21.32
CA ASP A 86 -5.84 -6.68 -22.15
C ASP A 86 -7.36 -6.81 -22.28
#